data_AF-A0A855H3Q7-F1
#
_entry.id   AF-A0A855H3Q7-F1
#
_cell.length_a   1.000
_cell.length_b   1.000
_cell.length_c   1.000
_cell.angle_alpha   90.00
_cell.angle_beta   90.00
_cell.angle_gamma   90.00
#
_symmetry.space_group_name_H-M   'P 1'
#
loop_
_entity.id
_entity.type
_entity.pdbx_description
1 polymer ?
#
loop_
_entity_poly.entity_id
_entity_poly.type
_entity_poly.pdbx_seq_one_letter_code
_entity_poly.pdbx_strand_id
1 'polypeptide(L)'
;MGESDTLKYWIIPCNIKSYDVIGAFQLLKSIDWKQSRNLKSAEVGDMVLIYVSAPYSCIKYVCKIKVVNKPKVTIDDRTFVINGENYVDYGNHMELKLVNELEESSLNLKELQENGMKGAVQGPRTVKGELLDFVLRHLPSDTEESQSEEILLENVIYKEDKIIQQYGTKYERNQKLRKKAIEIHGITCRCFGFNYEEIYGEIGKGFIEIHHIKPMYSIVVHILNVWVHY
;
A
#
# COMPACT_ATOMS: atom_id res chain seq x y z
N MET A 1 19.08 1.31 -33.96
CA MET A 1 19.03 2.46 -33.04
C MET A 1 17.75 2.28 -32.24
N GLY A 2 17.82 1.56 -31.12
CA GLY A 2 16.65 1.36 -30.27
C GLY A 2 16.52 2.57 -29.36
N GLU A 3 15.42 3.31 -29.45
CA GLU A 3 15.01 4.21 -28.37
C GLU A 3 14.97 3.37 -27.09
N SER A 4 15.73 3.74 -26.06
CA SER A 4 15.47 3.20 -24.74
C SER A 4 14.06 3.62 -24.37
N ASP A 5 13.14 2.68 -24.17
CA ASP A 5 11.80 2.98 -23.66
C ASP A 5 11.94 3.72 -22.33
N THR A 6 11.78 5.04 -22.37
CA THR A 6 11.84 5.87 -21.17
C THR A 6 10.56 5.61 -20.39
N LEU A 7 10.69 5.04 -19.20
CA LEU A 7 9.59 4.81 -18.27
C LEU A 7 8.73 6.07 -18.11
N LYS A 8 7.43 5.99 -18.42
CA LYS A 8 6.53 7.15 -18.30
C LYS A 8 5.79 7.11 -16.97
N TYR A 9 5.53 8.29 -16.43
CA TYR A 9 4.72 8.48 -15.24
C TYR A 9 3.44 9.23 -15.60
N TRP A 10 2.32 8.80 -15.03
CA TRP A 10 1.00 9.33 -15.30
C TRP A 10 0.32 9.72 -14.00
N ILE A 11 -0.34 10.87 -13.93
CA ILE A 11 -1.25 11.20 -12.83
C ILE A 11 -2.68 11.03 -13.32
N ILE A 12 -3.48 10.30 -12.56
CA ILE A 12 -4.92 10.12 -12.80
C ILE A 12 -5.73 10.52 -11.56
N PRO A 13 -6.89 11.18 -11.71
CA PRO A 13 -7.75 11.48 -10.58
C PRO A 13 -8.62 10.26 -10.21
N CYS A 14 -8.80 10.06 -8.91
CA CYS A 14 -9.82 9.20 -8.33
C CYS A 14 -10.73 10.03 -7.42
N ASN A 15 -12.01 10.12 -7.78
CA ASN A 15 -13.01 10.70 -6.88
C ASN A 15 -13.44 9.64 -5.87
N ILE A 16 -13.02 9.80 -4.61
CA ILE A 16 -13.32 8.85 -3.53
C ILE A 16 -14.82 8.71 -3.26
N LYS A 17 -15.64 9.69 -3.66
CA LYS A 17 -17.11 9.61 -3.56
C LYS A 17 -17.75 8.78 -4.68
N SER A 18 -17.02 8.48 -5.74
CA SER A 18 -17.49 7.67 -6.86
C SER A 18 -16.97 6.25 -6.77
N TYR A 19 -15.72 6.07 -6.34
CA TYR A 19 -15.05 4.79 -6.23
C TYR A 19 -14.16 4.76 -4.99
N ASP A 20 -14.37 3.78 -4.11
CA ASP A 20 -13.57 3.53 -2.91
C ASP A 20 -12.25 2.85 -3.28
N VAL A 21 -11.32 3.64 -3.80
CA VAL A 21 -9.98 3.15 -4.14
C VAL A 21 -9.19 2.66 -2.93
N ILE A 22 -9.56 3.10 -1.72
CA ILE A 22 -8.89 2.72 -0.47
C ILE A 22 -9.30 1.30 -0.10
N GLY A 23 -10.60 1.04 0.02
CA GLY A 23 -11.12 -0.31 0.24
C GLY A 23 -10.70 -1.27 -0.87
N ALA A 24 -10.69 -0.80 -2.12
CA ALA A 24 -10.24 -1.59 -3.25
C ALA A 24 -8.80 -2.05 -3.08
N PHE A 25 -7.85 -1.16 -2.76
CA PHE A 25 -6.45 -1.56 -2.60
C PHE A 25 -6.13 -2.27 -1.27
N GLN A 26 -6.99 -2.13 -0.25
CA GLN A 26 -6.89 -2.93 0.97
C GLN A 26 -7.20 -4.41 0.70
N LEU A 27 -8.17 -4.70 -0.17
CA LEU A 27 -8.58 -6.07 -0.50
C LEU A 27 -7.88 -6.63 -1.75
N LEU A 28 -7.63 -5.79 -2.74
CA LEU A 28 -7.13 -6.15 -4.06
C LEU A 28 -5.72 -5.59 -4.25
N LYS A 29 -4.81 -6.39 -4.81
CA LYS A 29 -3.47 -5.92 -5.20
C LYS A 29 -3.43 -5.30 -6.59
N SER A 30 -4.48 -5.52 -7.39
CA SER A 30 -4.64 -4.95 -8.71
C SER A 30 -6.09 -4.52 -8.95
N ILE A 31 -6.29 -3.51 -9.79
CA ILE A 31 -7.61 -3.06 -10.24
C ILE A 31 -7.61 -2.81 -11.75
N ASP A 32 -8.77 -2.96 -12.38
CA ASP A 32 -8.96 -2.57 -13.78
C ASP A 32 -9.45 -1.13 -13.85
N TRP A 33 -8.64 -0.25 -14.45
CA TRP A 33 -8.94 1.17 -14.56
C TRP A 33 -9.28 1.55 -16.00
N LYS A 34 -10.18 2.52 -16.20
CA LYS A 34 -10.50 3.06 -17.53
C LYS A 34 -9.26 3.61 -18.23
N GLN A 35 -8.92 3.07 -19.41
CA GLN A 35 -7.87 3.63 -20.25
C GLN A 35 -8.48 4.63 -21.26
N SER A 36 -8.59 5.88 -20.82
CA SER A 36 -9.10 6.97 -21.65
C SER A 36 -8.19 7.29 -22.85
N ARG A 37 -8.69 8.09 -23.81
CA ARG A 37 -7.91 8.56 -24.97
C ARG A 37 -6.63 9.31 -24.59
N ASN A 38 -6.59 9.94 -23.41
CA ASN A 38 -5.41 10.65 -22.91
C ASN A 38 -4.30 9.69 -22.42
N LEU A 39 -4.62 8.41 -22.25
CA LEU A 39 -3.69 7.32 -21.89
C LEU A 39 -3.37 6.41 -23.08
N LYS A 40 -3.62 6.85 -24.32
CA LYS A 40 -3.41 6.03 -25.52
C LYS A 40 -1.97 5.57 -25.75
N SER A 41 -1.00 6.30 -25.20
CA SER A 41 0.44 5.99 -25.30
C SER A 41 1.01 5.43 -23.99
N ALA A 42 0.14 5.00 -23.09
CA ALA A 42 0.54 4.28 -21.89
C ALA A 42 0.94 2.85 -22.28
N GLU A 43 2.05 2.38 -21.76
CA GLU A 43 2.64 1.07 -22.06
C GLU A 43 2.74 0.21 -20.80
N VAL A 44 2.88 -1.10 -20.98
CA VAL A 44 3.14 -2.01 -19.86
C VAL A 44 4.48 -1.63 -19.23
N GLY A 45 4.49 -1.52 -17.91
CA GLY A 45 5.66 -1.08 -17.15
C GLY A 45 5.60 0.37 -16.70
N ASP A 46 4.86 1.24 -17.39
CA ASP A 46 4.64 2.64 -16.98
C ASP A 46 4.06 2.74 -15.57
N MET A 47 4.30 3.88 -14.93
CA MET A 47 3.85 4.16 -13.57
C MET A 47 2.63 5.09 -13.55
N VAL A 48 1.64 4.75 -12.74
CA VAL A 48 0.40 5.50 -12.55
C VAL A 48 0.30 5.96 -11.10
N LEU A 49 0.18 7.26 -10.94
CA LEU A 49 0.05 7.99 -9.69
C LEU A 49 -1.41 8.38 -9.52
N ILE A 50 -2.10 7.79 -8.56
CA ILE A 50 -3.53 8.02 -8.33
C ILE A 50 -3.66 9.18 -7.34
N TYR A 51 -4.13 10.31 -7.85
CA TYR A 51 -4.51 11.47 -7.07
C TYR A 51 -5.91 11.25 -6.50
N VAL A 52 -6.03 11.08 -5.19
CA VAL A 52 -7.32 10.90 -4.51
C VAL A 52 -7.88 12.26 -4.16
N SER A 53 -9.13 12.51 -4.55
CA SER A 53 -9.84 13.76 -4.25
C SER A 53 -10.01 13.99 -2.74
N ALA A 54 -10.59 15.14 -2.36
CA ALA A 54 -10.93 15.43 -0.97
C ALA A 54 -11.67 14.25 -0.28
N PRO A 55 -11.37 13.95 0.99
CA PRO A 55 -10.56 14.75 1.92
C PRO A 55 -9.04 14.63 1.73
N TYR A 56 -8.55 13.57 1.07
CA TYR A 56 -7.11 13.27 0.94
C TYR A 56 -6.34 14.32 0.12
N SER A 57 -6.88 14.69 -1.04
CA SER A 57 -6.34 15.77 -1.90
C SER A 57 -4.83 15.66 -2.23
N CYS A 58 -4.36 14.42 -2.45
CA CYS A 58 -2.96 14.10 -2.68
C CYS A 58 -2.81 12.87 -3.58
N ILE A 59 -1.59 12.65 -4.09
CA ILE A 59 -1.23 11.36 -4.69
C ILE A 59 -1.07 10.35 -3.56
N LYS A 60 -1.97 9.36 -3.50
CA LYS A 60 -1.98 8.36 -2.44
C LYS A 60 -1.47 6.99 -2.90
N TYR A 61 -1.61 6.65 -4.17
CA TYR A 61 -1.20 5.35 -4.68
C TYR A 61 -0.27 5.46 -5.89
N VAL A 62 0.72 4.58 -5.91
CA VAL A 62 1.66 4.38 -6.99
C VAL A 62 1.42 2.99 -7.53
N CYS A 63 1.10 2.89 -8.81
CA CYS A 63 0.76 1.65 -9.48
C CYS A 63 1.65 1.42 -10.69
N LYS A 64 1.89 0.17 -11.04
CA LYS A 64 2.55 -0.23 -12.29
C LYS A 64 1.50 -0.76 -13.25
N ILE A 65 1.56 -0.32 -14.50
CA ILE A 65 0.67 -0.83 -15.55
C ILE A 65 1.12 -2.25 -15.91
N LYS A 66 0.23 -3.22 -15.70
CA LYS A 66 0.46 -4.63 -16.04
C LYS A 66 -0.09 -5.00 -17.41
N VAL A 67 -1.22 -4.41 -17.79
CA VAL A 67 -1.92 -4.65 -19.05
C VAL A 67 -2.49 -3.34 -19.57
N VAL A 68 -2.46 -3.15 -20.88
CA VAL A 68 -3.10 -2.02 -21.59
C VAL A 68 -4.05 -2.53 -22.67
N ASN A 69 -4.92 -1.65 -23.14
CA ASN A 69 -5.87 -1.88 -24.22
C ASN A 69 -6.80 -3.08 -23.96
N LYS A 70 -7.20 -3.24 -22.71
CA LYS A 70 -7.98 -4.37 -22.23
C LYS A 70 -9.46 -4.14 -22.52
N PRO A 71 -10.10 -4.93 -23.41
CA PRO A 71 -11.46 -4.66 -23.86
C PRO A 71 -12.53 -5.00 -22.82
N LYS A 72 -12.19 -5.82 -21.81
CA LYS A 72 -13.11 -6.28 -20.76
C LYS A 72 -12.42 -6.26 -19.41
N VAL A 73 -13.13 -5.83 -18.37
CA VAL A 73 -12.68 -5.99 -16.99
C VAL A 73 -12.63 -7.48 -16.62
N THR A 74 -11.60 -7.89 -15.87
CA THR A 74 -11.44 -9.25 -15.33
C THR A 74 -11.30 -9.26 -13.81
N ILE A 75 -11.07 -8.10 -13.19
CA ILE A 75 -11.03 -7.96 -11.74
C ILE A 75 -12.40 -7.48 -11.28
N ASP A 76 -12.99 -8.18 -10.31
CA ASP A 76 -14.29 -7.80 -9.73
C ASP A 76 -14.08 -6.84 -8.55
N ASP A 77 -14.23 -5.55 -8.82
CA ASP A 77 -14.12 -4.44 -7.86
C ASP A 77 -15.47 -3.73 -7.65
N ARG A 78 -16.58 -4.32 -8.11
CA ARG A 78 -17.91 -3.69 -8.13
C ARG A 78 -18.39 -3.27 -6.74
N THR A 79 -17.95 -3.96 -5.69
CA THR A 79 -18.27 -3.64 -4.29
C THR A 79 -17.71 -2.29 -3.84
N PHE A 80 -16.70 -1.76 -4.53
CA PHE A 80 -16.05 -0.48 -4.23
C PHE A 80 -16.62 0.69 -5.06
N VAL A 81 -17.53 0.41 -5.99
CA VAL A 81 -18.23 1.44 -6.75
C VAL A 81 -19.33 2.04 -5.87
N ILE A 82 -19.14 3.27 -5.39
CA ILE A 82 -20.09 3.96 -4.50
C ILE A 82 -21.21 4.61 -5.32
N ASN A 83 -20.85 5.42 -6.31
CA ASN A 83 -21.80 6.14 -7.17
C ASN A 83 -21.57 5.75 -8.63
N GLY A 84 -22.35 4.76 -9.07
CA GLY A 84 -22.23 4.09 -10.36
C GLY A 84 -22.71 4.87 -11.58
N GLU A 85 -23.24 6.10 -11.43
CA GLU A 85 -23.70 6.90 -12.58
C GLU A 85 -22.61 7.12 -13.64
N ASN A 86 -21.35 7.06 -13.22
CA ASN A 86 -20.21 7.15 -14.13
C ASN A 86 -19.52 5.80 -14.38
N TYR A 87 -19.79 4.72 -13.64
CA TYR A 87 -19.09 3.44 -13.80
C TYR A 87 -19.76 2.59 -14.88
N VAL A 88 -19.72 3.09 -16.11
CA VAL A 88 -20.18 2.38 -17.31
C VAL A 88 -19.03 1.51 -17.82
N ASP A 89 -19.32 0.35 -18.43
CA ASP A 89 -18.30 -0.38 -19.20
C ASP A 89 -17.75 0.57 -20.28
N TYR A 90 -16.52 1.01 -20.09
CA TYR A 90 -15.89 2.01 -20.95
C TYR A 90 -15.29 1.39 -22.22
N GLY A 91 -15.38 0.07 -22.37
CA GLY A 91 -14.89 -0.70 -23.51
C GLY A 91 -13.36 -0.77 -23.64
N ASN A 92 -12.61 0.02 -22.85
CA ASN A 92 -11.15 -0.06 -22.81
C ASN A 92 -10.58 0.26 -21.42
N HIS A 93 -9.74 -0.63 -20.93
CA HIS A 93 -9.20 -0.63 -19.58
C HIS A 93 -7.70 -0.92 -19.58
N MET A 94 -7.06 -0.63 -18.46
CA MET A 94 -5.69 -1.01 -18.13
C MET A 94 -5.70 -1.66 -16.75
N GLU A 95 -4.83 -2.64 -16.55
CA GLU A 95 -4.67 -3.28 -15.24
C GLU A 95 -3.56 -2.60 -14.47
N LEU A 96 -3.89 -2.07 -13.29
CA LEU A 96 -2.97 -1.38 -12.39
C LEU A 96 -2.64 -2.29 -11.22
N LYS A 97 -1.37 -2.68 -11.06
CA LYS A 97 -0.88 -3.36 -9.85
C LYS A 97 -0.37 -2.32 -8.87
N LEU A 98 -0.84 -2.35 -7.63
CA LEU A 98 -0.34 -1.49 -6.57
C LEU A 98 1.14 -1.78 -6.32
N VAL A 99 1.96 -0.73 -6.34
CA VAL A 99 3.39 -0.78 -6.00
C VAL A 99 3.62 -0.17 -4.63
N ASN A 100 3.03 0.99 -4.37
CA ASN A 100 3.21 1.68 -3.10
C ASN A 100 2.00 2.53 -2.71
N GLU A 101 1.81 2.70 -1.42
CA GLU A 101 0.91 3.69 -0.82
C GLU A 101 1.74 4.82 -0.19
N LEU A 102 1.29 6.06 -0.37
CA LEU A 102 1.95 7.26 0.13
C LEU A 102 1.14 7.89 1.28
N GLU A 103 1.86 8.53 2.20
CA GLU A 103 1.28 9.27 3.31
C GLU A 103 0.55 10.53 2.84
N GLU A 104 -0.55 10.85 3.52
CA GLU A 104 -1.53 11.88 3.13
C GLU A 104 -0.99 13.32 3.23
N SER A 105 0.23 13.50 3.73
CA SER A 105 0.93 14.78 3.81
C SER A 105 1.85 15.07 2.62
N SER A 106 1.99 14.14 1.67
CA SER A 106 2.93 14.26 0.55
C SER A 106 2.22 14.38 -0.80
N LEU A 107 2.83 15.12 -1.74
CA LEU A 107 2.36 15.26 -3.12
C LEU A 107 0.91 15.77 -3.22
N ASN A 108 0.58 16.80 -2.45
CA ASN A 108 -0.72 17.47 -2.53
C ASN A 108 -0.81 18.39 -3.76
N LEU A 109 -2.01 18.88 -4.10
CA LEU A 109 -2.22 19.70 -5.29
C LEU A 109 -1.33 20.96 -5.34
N LYS A 110 -1.14 21.62 -4.19
CA LYS A 110 -0.33 22.84 -4.10
C LYS A 110 1.13 22.54 -4.44
N GLU A 111 1.70 21.49 -3.84
CA GLU A 111 3.07 21.06 -4.10
C GLU A 111 3.28 20.66 -5.57
N LEU A 112 2.33 19.93 -6.15
CA LEU A 112 2.37 19.56 -7.56
C LEU A 112 2.36 20.80 -8.46
N GLN A 113 1.56 21.81 -8.12
CA GLN A 113 1.48 23.06 -8.88
C GLN A 113 2.75 23.91 -8.76
N GLU A 114 3.32 24.01 -7.56
CA GLU A 114 4.59 24.69 -7.31
C GLU A 114 5.75 24.04 -8.08
N ASN A 115 5.63 22.76 -8.43
CA ASN A 115 6.63 21.99 -9.18
C ASN A 115 6.22 21.71 -10.63
N GLY A 116 5.38 22.55 -11.23
CA GLY A 116 5.15 22.56 -12.68
C GLY A 116 3.84 21.92 -13.16
N MET A 117 2.98 21.42 -12.27
CA MET A 117 1.63 21.01 -12.64
C MET A 117 0.73 22.23 -12.94
N LYS A 118 -0.01 22.20 -14.06
CA LYS A 118 -0.97 23.27 -14.39
C LYS A 118 -2.42 22.85 -14.11
N GLY A 119 -3.14 23.70 -13.38
CA GLY A 119 -4.58 23.53 -13.09
C GLY A 119 -4.89 22.36 -12.14
N ALA A 120 -6.17 21.99 -12.06
CA ALA A 120 -6.63 20.86 -11.27
C ALA A 120 -6.42 19.51 -11.98
N VAL A 121 -6.34 18.42 -11.21
CA VAL A 121 -6.26 17.06 -11.74
C VAL A 121 -7.66 16.60 -12.18
N GLN A 122 -8.06 16.99 -13.39
CA GLN A 122 -9.40 16.66 -13.95
C GLN A 122 -9.38 15.47 -14.92
N GLY A 123 -8.20 14.92 -15.22
CA GLY A 123 -8.08 13.74 -16.06
C GLY A 123 -6.63 13.25 -16.15
N PRO A 124 -6.41 12.12 -16.84
CA PRO A 124 -5.07 11.56 -17.01
C PRO A 124 -4.11 12.53 -17.69
N ARG A 125 -2.90 12.64 -17.13
CA ARG A 125 -1.82 13.47 -17.67
C ARG A 125 -0.46 12.84 -17.43
N THR A 126 0.44 13.02 -18.40
CA THR A 126 1.83 12.58 -18.25
C THR A 126 2.59 13.54 -17.33
N VAL A 127 3.49 12.97 -16.53
CA VAL A 127 4.42 13.70 -15.65
C VAL A 127 5.78 13.75 -16.33
N LYS A 128 6.34 14.95 -16.51
CA LYS A 128 7.60 15.19 -17.24
C LYS A 128 8.35 16.38 -16.65
N GLY A 129 9.65 16.49 -16.95
CA GLY A 129 10.48 17.62 -16.56
C GLY A 129 10.56 17.80 -15.05
N GLU A 130 10.54 19.05 -14.58
CA GLU A 130 10.67 19.39 -13.15
C GLU A 130 9.63 18.69 -12.26
N LEU A 131 8.41 18.49 -12.76
CA LEU A 131 7.36 17.79 -12.02
C LEU A 131 7.72 16.32 -11.81
N LEU A 132 8.35 15.68 -12.81
CA LEU A 132 8.82 14.31 -12.69
C LEU A 132 9.93 14.21 -11.66
N ASP A 133 10.93 15.10 -11.73
CA ASP A 133 12.04 15.12 -10.78
C ASP A 133 11.56 15.39 -9.34
N PHE A 134 10.54 16.23 -9.18
CA PHE A 134 9.88 16.44 -7.89
C PHE A 134 9.19 15.18 -7.39
N VAL A 135 8.34 14.55 -8.22
CA VAL A 135 7.61 13.34 -7.84
C VAL A 135 8.56 12.23 -7.47
N LEU A 136 9.58 11.95 -8.30
CA LEU A 136 10.54 10.86 -8.08
C LEU A 136 11.29 10.99 -6.74
N ARG A 137 11.58 12.21 -6.29
CA ARG A 137 12.20 12.44 -4.97
C ARG A 137 11.31 12.05 -3.79
N HIS A 138 10.00 11.98 -3.99
CA HIS A 138 9.02 11.62 -2.98
C HIS A 138 8.55 10.16 -3.10
N LEU A 139 8.96 9.47 -4.18
CA LEU A 139 8.73 8.03 -4.29
C LEU A 139 9.87 7.29 -3.58
N PRO A 140 9.57 6.18 -2.88
CA PRO A 140 10.64 5.33 -2.36
C PRO A 140 11.49 4.81 -3.52
N SER A 141 12.81 4.80 -3.32
CA SER A 141 13.76 4.27 -4.31
C SER A 141 13.64 2.75 -4.39
N ASP A 142 13.67 2.20 -5.62
CA ASP A 142 13.47 0.79 -5.98
C ASP A 142 14.51 -0.19 -5.39
N THR A 143 14.67 -0.25 -4.07
CA THR A 143 15.59 -1.19 -3.39
C THR A 143 14.86 -2.34 -2.69
N GLU A 144 13.53 -2.42 -2.78
CA GLU A 144 12.72 -3.40 -2.05
C GLU A 144 11.68 -4.07 -2.99
N GLU A 145 12.08 -4.51 -4.18
CA GLU A 145 11.22 -5.33 -5.07
C GLU A 145 10.97 -6.77 -4.54
N SER A 146 11.39 -7.11 -3.32
CA SER A 146 11.34 -8.48 -2.80
C SER A 146 10.57 -8.72 -1.49
N GLN A 147 9.74 -7.79 -1.00
CA GLN A 147 9.02 -7.99 0.29
C GLN A 147 7.50 -7.76 0.31
N SER A 148 6.87 -7.34 -0.79
CA SER A 148 5.49 -6.81 -0.73
C SER A 148 4.35 -7.84 -0.86
N GLU A 149 4.64 -9.12 -1.06
CA GLU A 149 3.61 -10.18 -1.15
C GLU A 149 3.32 -10.89 0.20
N GLU A 150 4.09 -10.65 1.27
CA GLU A 150 3.95 -11.35 2.57
C GLU A 150 3.38 -10.52 3.74
N ILE A 151 3.05 -9.24 3.55
CA ILE A 151 2.69 -8.32 4.67
C ILE A 151 1.19 -8.40 5.08
N LEU A 152 0.35 -9.11 4.33
CA LEU A 152 -1.10 -9.05 4.54
C LEU A 152 -1.62 -10.05 5.59
N LEU A 153 -1.30 -9.92 6.88
CA LEU A 153 -2.11 -10.63 7.89
C LEU A 153 -2.16 -10.10 9.33
N GLU A 154 -1.40 -9.11 9.79
CA GLU A 154 -1.47 -8.74 11.22
C GLU A 154 -1.73 -7.25 11.47
N ASN A 155 -2.96 -7.02 11.96
CA ASN A 155 -3.43 -5.93 12.83
C ASN A 155 -4.44 -4.99 12.18
N VAL A 156 -5.65 -5.51 11.99
CA VAL A 156 -6.84 -4.68 11.81
C VAL A 156 -7.54 -4.56 13.16
N ILE A 157 -7.44 -3.39 13.78
CA ILE A 157 -8.30 -2.96 14.88
C ILE A 157 -9.43 -2.13 14.25
N TYR A 158 -10.69 -2.57 14.38
CA TYR A 158 -11.83 -1.70 14.14
C TYR A 158 -12.87 -1.79 15.25
N LYS A 159 -13.42 -0.61 15.55
CA LYS A 159 -14.36 -0.29 16.61
C LYS A 159 -15.80 -0.38 16.08
N GLU A 160 -16.63 -1.03 16.90
CA GLU A 160 -18.11 -1.02 17.00
C GLU A 160 -18.97 -1.59 15.84
N ASP A 161 -19.59 -2.74 16.19
CA ASP A 161 -20.94 -3.20 15.84
C ASP A 161 -21.23 -3.99 14.55
N LYS A 162 -20.37 -4.97 14.21
CA LYS A 162 -20.85 -6.23 13.57
C LYS A 162 -19.88 -7.39 13.77
N ILE A 163 -20.38 -8.50 14.32
CA ILE A 163 -19.61 -9.75 14.50
C ILE A 163 -19.48 -10.44 13.14
N ILE A 164 -18.25 -10.67 12.68
CA ILE A 164 -17.92 -11.58 11.59
C ILE A 164 -17.07 -12.71 12.19
N GLN A 165 -17.56 -13.95 12.15
CA GLN A 165 -16.77 -15.12 12.56
C GLN A 165 -15.77 -15.48 11.47
N GLN A 166 -14.48 -15.52 11.83
CA GLN A 166 -13.41 -16.03 10.98
C GLN A 166 -12.62 -17.10 11.73
N TYR A 167 -12.29 -18.20 11.07
CA TYR A 167 -11.46 -19.28 11.62
C TYR A 167 -10.00 -19.03 11.20
N GLY A 168 -9.14 -18.71 12.17
CA GLY A 168 -7.70 -18.59 11.98
C GLY A 168 -6.94 -19.33 13.07
N THR A 169 -5.79 -19.93 12.74
CA THR A 169 -4.93 -20.62 13.70
C THR A 169 -4.22 -19.58 14.57
N LYS A 170 -4.64 -19.44 15.83
CA LYS A 170 -4.03 -18.52 16.79
C LYS A 170 -2.76 -19.15 17.38
N TYR A 171 -1.60 -18.58 17.07
CA TYR A 171 -0.36 -18.92 17.77
C TYR A 171 -0.30 -18.14 19.09
N GLU A 172 -0.35 -18.85 20.22
CA GLU A 172 -0.26 -18.21 21.53
C GLU A 172 1.18 -17.76 21.83
N ARG A 173 1.34 -16.52 22.31
CA ARG A 173 2.64 -15.98 22.73
C ARG A 173 3.15 -16.76 23.95
N ASN A 174 4.33 -17.36 23.84
CA ASN A 174 4.91 -18.15 24.93
C ASN A 174 5.41 -17.26 26.09
N GLN A 175 4.75 -17.34 27.25
CA GLN A 175 5.08 -16.53 28.43
C GLN A 175 6.52 -16.73 28.93
N LYS A 176 7.13 -17.91 28.74
CA LYS A 176 8.53 -18.17 29.15
C LYS A 176 9.51 -17.37 28.29
N LEU A 177 9.25 -17.28 26.99
CA LEU A 177 10.08 -16.48 26.08
C LEU A 177 9.94 -15.00 26.36
N ARG A 178 8.72 -14.53 26.67
CA ARG A 178 8.48 -13.14 27.10
C ARG A 178 9.29 -12.79 28.35
N LYS A 179 9.28 -13.64 29.38
CA LYS A 179 10.04 -13.41 30.62
C LYS A 179 11.55 -13.30 30.35
N LYS A 180 12.11 -14.23 29.57
CA LYS A 180 13.52 -14.20 29.18
C LYS A 180 13.89 -12.94 28.39
N ALA A 181 13.02 -12.50 27.48
CA ALA A 181 13.24 -11.27 26.72
C ALA A 181 13.32 -10.05 27.65
N ILE A 182 12.47 -9.98 28.67
CA ILE A 182 12.49 -8.91 29.68
C ILE A 182 13.74 -9.00 30.56
N GLU A 183 14.17 -10.20 30.94
CA GLU A 183 15.42 -10.37 31.71
C GLU A 183 16.65 -9.87 30.93
N ILE A 184 16.69 -10.11 29.62
CA ILE A 184 17.82 -9.72 28.77
C ILE A 184 17.77 -8.23 28.40
N HIS A 185 16.58 -7.72 28.07
CA HIS A 185 16.43 -6.39 27.46
C HIS A 185 15.86 -5.32 28.39
N GLY A 186 15.33 -5.72 29.54
CA GLY A 186 14.62 -4.83 30.46
C GLY A 186 13.19 -4.50 30.01
N ILE A 187 12.60 -3.50 30.68
CA ILE A 187 11.23 -3.03 30.44
C ILE A 187 11.18 -1.59 29.86
N THR A 188 12.33 -1.02 29.54
CA THR A 188 12.42 0.27 28.85
C THR A 188 12.51 0.02 27.35
N CYS A 189 11.62 0.65 26.59
CA CYS A 189 11.57 0.52 25.14
C CYS A 189 12.87 0.99 24.49
N ARG A 190 13.51 0.12 23.70
CA ARG A 190 14.79 0.43 23.04
C ARG A 190 14.65 1.43 21.90
N CYS A 191 13.47 1.56 21.29
CA CYS A 191 13.27 2.44 20.14
C CYS A 191 13.17 3.92 20.54
N PHE A 192 12.54 4.22 21.68
CA PHE A 192 12.23 5.60 22.09
C PHE A 192 12.50 5.89 23.58
N GLY A 193 13.07 4.94 24.32
CA GLY A 193 13.38 5.10 25.74
C GLY A 193 12.15 5.09 26.68
N PHE A 194 10.98 4.73 26.16
CA PHE A 194 9.72 4.77 26.93
C PHE A 194 9.67 3.68 28.01
N ASN A 195 9.31 4.05 29.25
CA ASN A 195 9.08 3.12 30.36
C ASN A 195 7.69 3.35 30.97
N TYR A 196 6.88 2.29 31.06
CA TYR A 196 5.51 2.41 31.57
C TYR A 196 5.42 2.74 33.05
N GLU A 197 6.34 2.24 33.88
CA GLU A 197 6.38 2.54 35.32
C GLU A 197 6.73 4.00 35.57
N GLU A 198 7.64 4.57 34.77
CA GLU A 198 8.00 5.99 34.86
C GLU A 198 6.83 6.92 34.51
N ILE A 199 6.02 6.54 33.52
CA ILE A 199 4.90 7.37 33.03
C ILE A 199 3.61 7.15 33.83
N TYR A 200 3.32 5.92 34.23
CA TYR A 200 2.04 5.53 34.83
C TYR A 200 2.16 5.04 36.28
N GLY A 201 3.35 5.11 36.88
CA GLY A 201 3.61 4.66 38.23
C GLY A 201 3.39 3.15 38.41
N GLU A 202 2.91 2.74 39.57
CA GLU A 202 2.73 1.32 39.93
C GLU A 202 1.83 0.54 38.95
N ILE A 203 0.92 1.21 38.24
CA ILE A 203 0.04 0.57 37.24
C ILE A 203 0.84 0.11 36.01
N GLY A 204 1.93 0.81 35.68
CA GLY A 204 2.82 0.47 34.56
C GLY A 204 3.95 -0.50 34.92
N LYS A 205 4.04 -0.92 36.18
CA LYS A 205 5.16 -1.71 36.69
C LYS A 205 5.30 -3.06 35.99
N GLY A 206 6.48 -3.30 35.43
CA GLY A 206 6.78 -4.53 34.68
C GLY A 206 6.06 -4.65 33.33
N PHE A 207 5.34 -3.60 32.90
CA PHE A 207 4.63 -3.57 31.63
C PHE A 207 5.57 -3.14 30.51
N ILE A 208 5.57 -3.94 29.44
CA ILE A 208 6.21 -3.62 28.17
C ILE A 208 5.54 -4.45 27.08
N GLU A 209 5.31 -3.82 25.93
CA GLU A 209 4.93 -4.48 24.70
C GLU A 209 6.19 -4.94 23.95
N ILE A 210 6.28 -6.26 23.70
CA ILE A 210 7.42 -6.86 23.02
C ILE A 210 7.00 -7.20 21.60
N HIS A 211 7.63 -6.52 20.64
CA HIS A 211 7.53 -6.83 19.23
C HIS A 211 8.71 -7.71 18.82
N HIS A 212 8.46 -8.71 17.98
CA HIS A 212 9.53 -9.53 17.43
C HIS A 212 10.18 -8.78 16.26
N ILE A 213 11.51 -8.80 16.19
CA ILE A 213 12.27 -8.19 15.07
C ILE A 213 12.06 -8.98 13.77
N LYS A 214 11.90 -10.31 13.89
CA LYS A 214 11.44 -11.17 12.80
C LYS A 214 10.03 -11.66 13.13
N PRO A 215 9.07 -11.61 12.19
CA PRO A 215 7.70 -12.07 12.43
C PRO A 215 7.68 -13.51 12.96
N MET A 216 6.75 -13.86 13.87
CA MET A 216 6.71 -15.20 14.48
C MET A 216 6.60 -16.35 13.46
N TYR A 217 6.05 -16.11 12.25
CA TYR A 217 6.01 -17.11 11.18
C TYR A 217 7.39 -17.43 10.59
N SER A 218 8.37 -16.53 10.70
CA SER A 218 9.75 -16.80 10.27
C SER A 218 10.47 -17.81 11.18
N ILE A 219 9.85 -18.14 12.32
CA ILE A 219 10.28 -19.20 13.23
C ILE A 219 9.48 -20.48 12.90
N VAL A 220 9.28 -20.78 11.61
CA VAL A 220 8.99 -22.15 11.19
C VAL A 220 10.30 -22.91 11.21
N VAL A 221 10.59 -23.46 12.39
CA VAL A 221 11.15 -24.80 12.58
C VAL A 221 11.84 -25.37 11.34
N HIS A 222 13.18 -25.33 11.31
CA HIS A 222 13.99 -26.27 10.53
C HIS A 222 13.70 -27.70 11.01
N ILE A 223 12.61 -28.30 10.56
CA ILE A 223 12.41 -29.75 10.54
C ILE A 223 11.93 -30.05 9.14
N LEU A 224 12.87 -30.40 8.27
CA LEU A 224 12.75 -31.39 7.19
C LEU A 224 14.07 -31.35 6.39
N ASN A 225 15.11 -31.93 6.97
CA ASN A 225 16.20 -32.54 6.20
C ASN A 225 16.35 -33.97 6.73
N VAL A 226 15.35 -34.81 6.41
CA VAL A 226 15.52 -36.26 6.50
C VAL A 226 16.09 -36.69 5.15
N TRP A 227 17.40 -36.85 5.10
CA TRP A 227 18.06 -37.63 4.05
C TRP A 227 17.76 -39.10 4.36
N VAL A 228 16.96 -39.74 3.51
CA VAL A 228 16.80 -41.19 3.52
C VAL A 228 17.89 -41.76 2.63
N HIS A 229 18.92 -42.36 3.23
CA HIS A 229 19.77 -43.34 2.55
C HIS A 229 19.42 -44.72 3.11
N TYR A 230 19.03 -45.63 2.23
CA TYR A 230 19.12 -47.08 2.50
C TYR A 230 20.57 -47.53 2.38
#